data_AF-A0A2N4UWF7-F1
#
_entry.id   AF-A0A2N4UWF7-F1
#
_cell.length_a   1.000
_cell.length_b   1.000
_cell.length_c   1.000
_cell.angle_alpha   90.00
_cell.angle_beta   90.00
_cell.angle_gamma   90.00
#
_symmetry.space_group_name_H-M   'P 1'
#
loop_
_entity.id
_entity.type
_entity.pdbx_description
1 polymer ?
#
loop_
_entity_poly.entity_id
_entity_poly.type
_entity_poly.pdbx_seq_one_letter_code
_entity_poly.pdbx_strand_id
1 'polypeptide(L)'
;MARIKIYILAGCELQNDTEKCYSASELYNSNFFNLSKRYMKVLNNDNWLILSDYHGLIWQGAMIAPYSSNSMNRKERISRLENNLRKENIEKLLISVGVLSHDIINEELRKGKSSMSNVTFILIGDTPSLRQASELLSNVGAKIRMPMRNLNAIKQSLWLLNTAKTEAELNIINGGESSS
;
A
#
# COMPACT_ATOMS: atom_id res chain seq x y z
N MET A 1 10.17 -5.90 19.80
CA MET A 1 10.35 -5.15 18.54
C MET A 1 9.01 -4.68 18.00
N ALA A 2 8.94 -3.44 17.55
CA ALA A 2 7.73 -2.88 16.94
C ALA A 2 7.46 -3.56 15.59
N ARG A 3 6.20 -3.92 15.33
CA ARG A 3 5.79 -4.50 14.03
C ARG A 3 5.64 -3.38 13.02
N ILE A 4 6.31 -3.50 11.88
CA ILE A 4 6.27 -2.51 10.80
C ILE A 4 4.93 -2.66 10.07
N LYS A 5 4.18 -1.56 9.93
CA LYS A 5 2.93 -1.53 9.17
C LYS A 5 3.16 -0.80 7.86
N ILE A 6 2.75 -1.42 6.76
CA ILE A 6 2.85 -0.86 5.42
C ILE A 6 1.47 -0.91 4.78
N TYR A 7 0.97 0.23 4.34
CA TYR A 7 -0.32 0.29 3.69
C TYR A 7 -0.16 0.13 2.18
N ILE A 8 -1.02 -0.64 1.53
CA ILE A 8 -1.03 -0.79 0.06
C ILE A 8 -2.38 -0.33 -0.44
N LEU A 9 -2.39 0.75 -1.21
CA LEU A 9 -3.59 1.35 -1.78
C LEU A 9 -3.79 0.83 -3.20
N ALA A 10 -5.04 0.55 -3.60
CA ALA A 10 -5.36 0.21 -4.98
C ALA A 10 -5.15 1.42 -5.91
N GLY A 11 -4.14 1.37 -6.77
CA GLY A 11 -4.00 2.27 -7.91
C GLY A 11 -5.09 1.97 -8.94
N CYS A 12 -5.80 3.01 -9.39
CA CYS A 12 -6.95 2.88 -10.29
C CYS A 12 -6.56 3.19 -11.74
N GLU A 13 -7.41 2.81 -12.71
CA GLU A 13 -7.20 3.15 -14.13
C GLU A 13 -7.43 4.64 -14.43
N LEU A 14 -8.21 5.34 -13.58
CA LEU A 14 -8.39 6.78 -13.69
C LEU A 14 -7.11 7.50 -13.23
N GLN A 15 -6.52 8.25 -14.16
CA GLN A 15 -5.22 8.90 -14.02
C GLN A 15 -5.31 10.37 -14.44
N ASN A 16 -4.38 11.18 -13.95
CA ASN A 16 -4.07 12.48 -14.53
C ASN A 16 -3.14 12.28 -15.74
N ASP A 17 -3.41 12.98 -16.84
CA ASP A 17 -2.68 12.82 -18.12
C ASP A 17 -2.25 14.17 -18.74
N THR A 18 -2.33 15.25 -17.97
CA THR A 18 -1.97 16.60 -18.41
C THR A 18 -0.45 16.82 -18.50
N GLU A 19 0.33 16.06 -17.75
CA GLU A 19 1.79 16.13 -17.68
C GLU A 19 2.44 14.80 -18.07
N LYS A 20 3.73 14.85 -18.42
CA LYS A 20 4.48 13.66 -18.82
C LYS A 20 4.80 12.71 -17.66
N CYS A 21 4.83 13.24 -16.43
CA CYS A 21 5.24 12.49 -15.26
C CYS A 21 4.65 13.10 -14.00
N TYR A 22 4.28 12.26 -13.04
CA TYR A 22 3.70 12.63 -11.76
C TYR A 22 4.36 11.84 -10.64
N SER A 23 4.31 12.34 -9.41
CA SER A 23 4.47 11.43 -8.28
C SER A 23 3.35 10.40 -8.29
N ALA A 24 3.62 9.18 -7.84
CA ALA A 24 2.64 8.10 -7.89
C ALA A 24 1.38 8.44 -7.07
N SER A 25 1.53 9.18 -5.98
CA SER A 25 0.44 9.70 -5.17
C SER A 25 -0.47 10.69 -5.93
N GLU A 26 0.07 11.38 -6.93
CA GLU A 26 -0.64 12.39 -7.72
C GLU A 26 -1.17 11.84 -9.05
N LEU A 27 -0.58 10.77 -9.58
CA LEU A 27 -1.04 10.20 -10.85
C LEU A 27 -2.48 9.69 -10.75
N TYR A 28 -2.79 8.87 -9.75
CA TYR A 28 -4.10 8.24 -9.61
C TYR A 28 -5.10 9.19 -8.97
N ASN A 29 -6.29 9.31 -9.55
CA ASN A 29 -7.26 10.36 -9.19
C ASN A 29 -8.70 9.83 -8.98
N SER A 30 -8.91 8.51 -8.90
CA SER A 30 -10.24 7.97 -8.60
C SER A 30 -10.73 8.42 -7.21
N ASN A 31 -12.04 8.54 -7.04
CA ASN A 31 -12.65 8.96 -5.77
C ASN A 31 -12.19 8.08 -4.60
N PHE A 32 -12.18 6.76 -4.79
CA PHE A 32 -11.71 5.82 -3.76
C PHE A 32 -10.23 6.00 -3.41
N PHE A 33 -9.38 6.21 -4.40
CA PHE A 33 -7.95 6.44 -4.17
C PHE A 33 -7.71 7.76 -3.44
N ASN A 34 -8.42 8.83 -3.81
CA ASN A 34 -8.35 10.12 -3.12
C ASN A 34 -8.82 10.02 -1.66
N LEU A 35 -9.86 9.24 -1.36
CA LEU A 35 -10.27 8.94 0.01
C LEU A 35 -9.18 8.16 0.76
N SER A 36 -8.57 7.18 0.11
CA SER A 36 -7.49 6.38 0.70
C SER A 36 -6.25 7.23 1.03
N LYS A 37 -5.87 8.16 0.16
CA LYS A 37 -4.80 9.14 0.42
C LYS A 37 -5.11 10.03 1.62
N ARG A 38 -6.35 10.54 1.71
CA ARG A 38 -6.79 11.34 2.87
C ARG A 38 -6.72 10.53 4.15
N TYR A 39 -7.10 9.26 4.10
CA TYR A 39 -6.98 8.35 5.24
C TYR A 39 -5.52 8.16 5.68
N MET A 40 -4.55 8.03 4.75
CA MET A 40 -3.13 7.97 5.11
C MET A 40 -2.64 9.23 5.81
N LYS A 41 -3.08 10.42 5.35
CA LYS A 41 -2.77 11.70 6.00
C LYS A 41 -3.29 11.76 7.44
N VAL A 42 -4.51 11.27 7.69
CA VAL A 42 -5.10 11.23 9.04
C VAL A 42 -4.32 10.31 9.98
N LEU A 43 -3.81 9.19 9.46
CA LEU A 43 -2.97 8.27 10.25
C LEU A 43 -1.55 8.79 10.51
N ASN A 44 -1.17 9.93 9.93
CA ASN A 44 0.21 10.45 9.94
C ASN A 44 1.23 9.36 9.54
N ASN A 45 0.89 8.58 8.50
CA ASN A 45 1.68 7.43 8.08
C ASN A 45 2.20 7.64 6.66
N ASP A 46 3.51 7.76 6.52
CA ASP A 46 4.17 7.91 5.23
C ASP A 46 4.56 6.58 4.59
N ASN A 47 4.49 5.47 5.33
CA ASN A 47 4.85 4.12 4.89
C ASN A 47 3.72 3.44 4.13
N TRP A 48 3.41 3.99 2.95
CA TRP A 48 2.39 3.43 2.07
C TRP A 48 2.84 3.34 0.61
N LEU A 49 2.34 2.28 -0.02
CA LEU A 49 2.61 1.87 -1.38
C LEU A 49 1.31 1.91 -2.19
N ILE A 50 1.46 1.92 -3.50
CA ILE A 50 0.36 1.83 -4.44
C ILE A 50 0.54 0.56 -5.24
N LEU A 51 -0.51 -0.23 -5.36
CA LEU A 51 -0.55 -1.38 -6.26
C LEU A 51 -1.33 -1.01 -7.52
N SER A 52 -0.63 -0.95 -8.64
CA SER A 52 -1.21 -0.72 -9.96
C SER A 52 -0.97 -1.93 -10.87
N ASP A 53 -1.97 -2.30 -11.65
CA ASP A 53 -1.85 -3.36 -12.65
C ASP A 53 -0.72 -3.10 -13.67
N TYR A 54 -0.45 -1.82 -13.96
CA TYR A 54 0.56 -1.42 -14.93
C TYR A 54 1.91 -1.14 -14.28
N HIS A 55 1.95 -0.30 -13.24
CA HIS A 55 3.22 0.07 -12.60
C HIS A 55 3.73 -0.94 -11.57
N GLY A 56 2.91 -1.92 -11.17
CA GLY A 56 3.24 -2.86 -10.11
C GLY A 56 3.09 -2.23 -8.72
N LEU A 57 3.94 -2.66 -7.79
CA LEU A 57 3.98 -2.13 -6.43
C LEU A 57 4.98 -0.99 -6.36
N ILE A 58 4.51 0.22 -6.08
CA ILE A 58 5.32 1.44 -6.17
C ILE A 58 5.21 2.29 -4.90
N TRP A 59 6.27 3.03 -4.60
CA TRP A 59 6.29 4.01 -3.53
C TRP A 59 5.45 5.24 -3.90
N GLN A 60 4.75 5.81 -2.92
CA GLN A 60 3.88 6.97 -3.13
C GLN A 60 4.60 8.19 -3.74
N GLY A 61 5.89 8.37 -3.43
CA GLY A 61 6.73 9.44 -3.98
C GLY A 61 7.46 9.10 -5.28
N ALA A 62 7.27 7.90 -5.85
CA ALA A 62 7.95 7.52 -7.09
C ALA A 62 7.43 8.32 -8.29
N MET A 63 8.32 8.82 -9.13
CA MET A 63 7.95 9.52 -10.36
C MET A 63 7.59 8.52 -11.47
N ILE A 64 6.36 8.57 -11.98
CA ILE A 64 5.82 7.64 -12.97
C ILE A 64 5.05 8.39 -14.07
N ALA A 65 5.02 7.80 -15.27
CA ALA A 65 4.29 8.36 -16.40
C ALA A 65 2.85 7.82 -16.45
N PRO A 66 1.88 8.59 -16.96
CA PRO A 66 0.56 8.06 -17.30
C PRO A 66 0.67 6.93 -18.34
N TYR A 67 -0.27 5.98 -18.28
CA TYR A 67 -0.36 4.89 -19.25
C TYR A 67 -1.78 4.74 -19.82
N SER A 68 -1.86 4.20 -21.03
CA SER A 68 -3.15 3.82 -21.64
C SER A 68 -3.68 2.54 -20.98
N SER A 69 -4.94 2.52 -20.55
CA SER A 69 -5.56 1.33 -19.94
C SER A 69 -5.54 0.09 -20.85
N ASN A 70 -5.41 0.29 -22.18
CA ASN A 70 -5.30 -0.78 -23.18
C ASN A 70 -3.86 -1.23 -23.46
N SER A 71 -2.86 -0.66 -22.79
CA SER A 71 -1.45 -0.97 -23.07
C SER A 71 -0.98 -2.33 -22.54
N MET A 72 -1.81 -3.04 -21.79
CA MET A 72 -1.41 -4.30 -21.16
C MET A 72 -2.57 -5.29 -21.06
N ASN A 73 -2.37 -6.49 -21.60
CA ASN A 73 -3.34 -7.57 -21.52
C ASN A 73 -3.33 -8.23 -20.13
N ARG A 74 -4.35 -9.04 -19.83
CA ARG A 74 -4.52 -9.67 -18.52
C ARG A 74 -3.33 -10.56 -18.11
N LYS A 75 -2.73 -11.30 -19.05
CA LYS A 75 -1.60 -12.20 -18.77
C LYS A 75 -0.35 -11.41 -18.38
N GLU A 76 -0.10 -10.29 -19.06
CA GLU A 76 0.99 -9.37 -18.74
C GLU A 76 0.79 -8.71 -17.37
N ARG A 77 -0.44 -8.27 -17.05
CA ARG A 77 -0.79 -7.71 -15.73
C ARG A 77 -0.48 -8.69 -14.60
N ILE A 78 -0.93 -9.94 -14.75
CA ILE A 78 -0.67 -11.02 -13.76
C ILE A 78 0.84 -11.28 -13.62
N SER A 79 1.54 -11.48 -14.75
CA SER A 79 2.98 -11.75 -14.73
C SER A 79 3.77 -10.61 -14.10
N ARG A 80 3.36 -9.36 -14.34
CA ARG A 80 3.98 -8.18 -13.75
C ARG A 80 3.72 -8.11 -12.24
N LEU A 81 2.50 -8.39 -11.77
CA LEU A 81 2.19 -8.47 -10.34
C LEU A 81 3.04 -9.55 -9.64
N GLU A 82 3.08 -10.76 -10.21
CA GLU A 82 3.88 -11.86 -9.67
C GLU A 82 5.37 -11.49 -9.57
N ASN A 83 5.92 -10.84 -10.61
CA ASN A 83 7.32 -10.42 -10.59
C ASN A 83 7.57 -9.33 -9.54
N ASN A 84 6.74 -8.29 -9.47
CA ASN A 84 6.92 -7.19 -8.51
C ASN A 84 6.79 -7.68 -7.06
N LEU A 85 5.94 -8.67 -6.81
CA LEU A 85 5.65 -9.20 -5.49
C LEU A 85 6.50 -10.42 -5.11
N ARG A 86 7.57 -10.71 -5.88
CA ARG A 86 8.61 -11.64 -5.42
C ARG A 86 9.30 -11.08 -4.19
N LYS A 87 9.68 -11.97 -3.27
CA LYS A 87 10.29 -11.63 -1.99
C LYS A 87 11.45 -10.65 -2.15
N GLU A 88 12.38 -10.94 -3.06
CA GLU A 88 13.59 -10.15 -3.26
C GLU A 88 13.28 -8.74 -3.78
N ASN A 89 12.22 -8.60 -4.59
CA ASN A 89 11.82 -7.32 -5.14
C ASN A 89 11.11 -6.45 -4.11
N ILE A 90 10.27 -7.06 -3.26
CA ILE A 90 9.64 -6.36 -2.13
C ILE A 90 10.72 -5.94 -1.13
N GLU A 91 11.66 -6.81 -0.78
CA GLU A 91 12.79 -6.46 0.09
C GLU A 91 13.57 -5.26 -0.44
N LYS A 92 13.98 -5.32 -1.71
CA LYS A 92 14.68 -4.21 -2.36
C LYS A 92 13.89 -2.92 -2.32
N LEU A 93 12.59 -2.97 -2.60
CA LEU A 93 11.72 -1.80 -2.51
C LEU A 93 11.67 -1.25 -1.08
N LEU A 94 11.43 -2.09 -0.08
CA LEU A 94 11.31 -1.65 1.30
C LEU A 94 12.61 -1.12 1.88
N ILE A 95 13.75 -1.68 1.47
CA ILE A 95 15.08 -1.15 1.83
C ILE A 95 15.31 0.19 1.14
N SER A 96 14.99 0.33 -0.16
CA SER A 96 15.25 1.56 -0.90
C SER A 96 14.41 2.75 -0.40
N VAL A 97 13.22 2.48 0.13
CA VAL A 97 12.37 3.50 0.76
C VAL A 97 12.63 3.68 2.26
N GLY A 98 13.64 3.01 2.82
CA GLY A 98 14.04 3.16 4.22
C GLY A 98 13.10 2.53 5.25
N VAL A 99 12.15 1.68 4.82
CA VAL A 99 11.19 0.99 5.69
C VAL A 99 11.81 -0.25 6.35
N LEU A 100 12.71 -0.94 5.65
CA LEU A 100 13.50 -2.05 6.17
C LEU A 100 14.99 -1.70 6.17
N SER A 101 15.73 -2.23 7.14
CA SER A 101 17.19 -2.21 7.16
C SER A 101 17.75 -3.63 7.01
N HIS A 102 18.98 -3.72 6.50
CA HIS A 102 19.69 -5.01 6.41
C HIS A 102 19.87 -5.65 7.79
N ASP A 103 20.02 -4.86 8.85
CA ASP A 103 20.16 -5.36 10.22
C ASP A 103 18.90 -6.09 10.70
N ILE A 104 17.72 -5.50 10.47
CA ILE A 104 16.43 -6.12 10.82
C ILE A 104 16.26 -7.45 10.07
N ILE A 105 16.61 -7.47 8.78
CA ILE A 105 16.53 -8.68 7.95
C ILE A 105 17.46 -9.77 8.50
N ASN A 106 18.72 -9.43 8.74
CA ASN A 106 19.73 -10.36 9.25
C ASN A 106 19.33 -10.92 10.63
N GLU A 107 18.75 -10.11 11.49
CA GLU A 107 18.27 -10.55 12.80
C GLU A 107 17.13 -11.57 12.70
N GLU A 108 16.15 -11.36 11.83
CA GLU A 108 15.05 -12.32 11.64
C GLU A 108 15.53 -13.63 11.00
N LEU A 109 16.45 -13.54 10.04
CA LEU A 109 17.06 -14.74 9.44
C LEU A 109 17.87 -15.55 10.46
N ARG A 110 18.61 -14.90 11.37
CA ARG A 110 19.31 -15.57 12.49
C ARG A 110 18.36 -16.29 13.45
N LYS A 111 17.11 -15.82 13.56
CA LYS A 111 16.05 -16.47 14.33
C LYS A 111 15.31 -17.57 13.55
N GLY A 112 15.76 -17.90 12.33
CA GLY A 112 15.12 -18.88 11.45
C GLY A 112 13.76 -18.42 10.89
N LYS A 113 13.49 -17.11 10.90
CA LYS A 113 12.22 -16.54 10.42
C LYS A 113 12.39 -15.93 9.03
N SER A 114 11.25 -15.70 8.36
CA SER A 114 11.26 -14.86 7.15
C SER A 114 11.71 -13.43 7.51
N SER A 115 12.49 -12.82 6.62
CA SER A 115 12.83 -11.40 6.60
C SER A 115 11.59 -10.48 6.64
N MET A 116 10.43 -10.99 6.20
CA MET A 116 9.15 -10.27 6.21
C MET A 116 8.30 -10.51 7.47
N SER A 117 8.75 -11.33 8.41
CA SER A 117 7.92 -11.78 9.56
C SER A 117 7.50 -10.66 10.52
N ASN A 118 8.25 -9.55 10.53
CA ASN A 118 7.95 -8.33 11.28
C ASN A 118 7.12 -7.30 10.50
N VAL A 119 6.86 -7.55 9.21
CA VAL A 119 6.09 -6.67 8.34
C VAL A 119 4.63 -7.11 8.31
N THR A 120 3.74 -6.14 8.48
CA THR A 120 2.30 -6.30 8.29
C THR A 120 1.84 -5.40 7.14
N PHE A 121 1.40 -5.99 6.04
CA PHE A 121 0.77 -5.27 4.94
C PHE A 121 -0.73 -5.10 5.21
N ILE A 122 -1.22 -3.87 5.06
CA ILE A 122 -2.63 -3.51 5.20
C ILE A 122 -3.11 -3.03 3.83
N LEU A 123 -3.90 -3.86 3.16
CA LEU A 123 -4.39 -3.58 1.80
C LEU A 123 -5.70 -2.81 1.89
N ILE A 124 -5.68 -1.60 1.36
CA ILE A 124 -6.80 -0.65 1.38
C ILE A 124 -7.55 -0.75 0.05
N GLY A 125 -8.71 -1.40 0.12
CA GLY A 125 -9.61 -1.66 -1.00
C GLY A 125 -9.88 -3.15 -1.20
N ASP A 126 -10.73 -3.43 -2.18
CA ASP A 126 -11.06 -4.80 -2.59
C ASP A 126 -11.11 -4.90 -4.12
N THR A 127 -9.95 -5.17 -4.72
CA THR A 127 -9.78 -5.38 -6.16
C THR A 127 -9.18 -6.76 -6.44
N PRO A 128 -9.38 -7.34 -7.63
CA PRO A 128 -8.74 -8.61 -7.99
C PRO A 128 -7.22 -8.59 -7.78
N SER A 129 -6.55 -7.51 -8.16
CA SER A 129 -5.10 -7.34 -8.01
C SER A 129 -4.67 -7.27 -6.55
N LEU A 130 -5.43 -6.58 -5.68
CA LEU A 130 -5.16 -6.59 -4.25
C LEU A 130 -5.36 -7.98 -3.63
N ARG A 131 -6.39 -8.73 -4.05
CA ARG A 131 -6.60 -10.10 -3.56
C ARG A 131 -5.45 -11.02 -3.96
N GLN A 132 -4.99 -10.94 -5.21
CA GLN A 132 -3.81 -11.68 -5.66
C GLN A 132 -2.55 -11.24 -4.89
N ALA A 133 -2.37 -9.94 -4.67
CA ALA A 133 -1.26 -9.44 -3.89
C ALA A 133 -1.29 -9.95 -2.44
N SER A 134 -2.48 -10.08 -1.83
CA SER A 134 -2.62 -10.66 -0.50
C SER A 134 -2.08 -12.08 -0.43
N GLU A 135 -2.34 -12.90 -1.45
CA GLU A 135 -1.84 -14.28 -1.51
C GLU A 135 -0.33 -14.31 -1.69
N LEU A 136 0.19 -13.53 -2.65
CA LEU A 136 1.63 -13.45 -2.94
C LEU A 136 2.43 -12.92 -1.74
N LEU A 137 1.94 -11.87 -1.08
CA LEU A 137 2.59 -11.29 0.10
C LEU A 137 2.53 -12.24 1.32
N SER A 138 1.47 -13.04 1.44
CA SER A 138 1.42 -14.09 2.46
C SER A 138 2.47 -15.17 2.20
N ASN A 139 2.69 -15.55 0.95
CA ASN A 139 3.66 -16.58 0.56
C ASN A 139 5.12 -16.17 0.86
N VAL A 140 5.43 -14.87 0.87
CA VAL A 140 6.77 -14.37 1.26
C VAL A 140 6.96 -14.28 2.79
N GLY A 141 5.95 -14.69 3.57
CA GLY A 141 6.00 -14.75 5.04
C GLY A 141 5.65 -13.44 5.74
N ALA A 142 5.00 -12.50 5.04
CA ALA A 142 4.46 -11.28 5.65
C ALA A 142 3.07 -11.53 6.26
N LYS A 143 2.69 -10.72 7.25
CA LYS A 143 1.32 -10.72 7.78
C LYS A 143 0.43 -9.81 6.94
N ILE A 144 -0.75 -10.28 6.55
CA ILE A 144 -1.64 -9.51 5.67
C ILE A 144 -2.97 -9.19 6.35
N ARG A 145 -3.47 -7.98 6.14
CA ARG A 145 -4.82 -7.55 6.52
C ARG A 145 -5.52 -6.90 5.33
N MET A 146 -6.75 -7.34 5.07
CA MET A 146 -7.64 -6.74 4.07
C MET A 146 -8.96 -6.32 4.74
N PRO A 147 -9.00 -5.18 5.46
CA PRO A 147 -10.18 -4.78 6.25
C PRO A 147 -11.46 -4.58 5.42
N MET A 148 -11.30 -4.36 4.12
CA MET A 148 -12.40 -4.06 3.19
C MET A 148 -12.82 -5.25 2.32
N ARG A 149 -12.28 -6.45 2.57
CA ARG A 149 -12.57 -7.63 1.76
C ARG A 149 -14.07 -7.92 1.73
N ASN A 150 -14.61 -8.16 0.54
CA ASN A 150 -16.03 -8.41 0.26
C ASN A 150 -16.97 -7.23 0.55
N LEU A 151 -16.45 -6.02 0.72
CA LEU A 151 -17.27 -4.82 0.79
C LEU A 151 -17.51 -4.26 -0.61
N ASN A 152 -18.73 -3.80 -0.89
CA ASN A 152 -19.00 -3.05 -2.11
C ASN A 152 -18.38 -1.64 -2.06
N ALA A 153 -18.29 -0.95 -3.20
CA ALA A 153 -17.64 0.36 -3.31
C ALA A 153 -18.16 1.42 -2.32
N ILE A 154 -19.48 1.42 -2.06
CA ILE A 154 -20.11 2.34 -1.09
C ILE A 154 -19.61 2.03 0.32
N LYS A 155 -19.67 0.77 0.74
CA LYS A 155 -19.22 0.33 2.07
C LYS A 155 -17.72 0.56 2.27
N GLN A 156 -16.91 0.37 1.24
CA GLN A 156 -15.47 0.67 1.29
C GLN A 156 -15.23 2.18 1.52
N SER A 157 -15.96 3.04 0.81
CA SER A 157 -15.86 4.49 0.96
C SER A 157 -16.33 4.95 2.35
N LEU A 158 -17.45 4.42 2.85
CA LEU A 158 -17.93 4.70 4.20
C LEU A 158 -16.95 4.23 5.28
N TRP A 159 -16.32 3.06 5.09
CA TRP A 159 -15.30 2.57 6.00
C TRP A 159 -14.13 3.56 6.11
N LEU A 160 -13.63 4.09 4.99
CA LEU A 160 -12.55 5.09 5.00
C LEU A 160 -12.95 6.36 5.73
N LEU A 161 -14.15 6.88 5.44
CA LEU A 161 -14.64 8.11 6.05
C LEU A 161 -14.86 7.97 7.56
N ASN A 162 -15.48 6.87 8.00
CA ASN A 162 -15.76 6.63 9.40
C ASN A 162 -14.49 6.32 10.20
N THR A 163 -13.60 5.49 9.66
CA THR A 163 -12.34 5.15 10.35
C THR A 163 -11.43 6.37 10.43
N ALA A 164 -11.34 7.18 9.36
CA ALA A 164 -10.61 8.44 9.40
C ALA A 164 -11.18 9.40 10.46
N LYS A 165 -12.51 9.50 10.57
CA LYS A 165 -13.14 10.34 11.59
C LYS A 165 -12.80 9.87 13.00
N THR A 166 -12.95 8.57 13.28
CA THR A 166 -12.64 8.01 14.61
C THR A 166 -11.16 8.18 14.99
N GLU A 167 -10.23 7.94 14.05
CA GLU A 167 -8.79 8.10 14.32
C GLU A 167 -8.40 9.58 14.52
N ALA A 168 -8.99 10.50 13.75
CA ALA A 168 -8.80 11.93 13.96
C ALA A 168 -9.30 12.39 15.33
N GLU A 169 -10.48 11.91 15.75
CA GLU A 169 -11.05 12.20 17.08
C GLU A 169 -10.17 11.65 18.21
N LEU A 170 -9.64 10.42 18.08
CA LEU A 170 -8.72 9.84 19.05
C LEU A 170 -7.39 10.60 19.14
N ASN A 171 -6.85 11.06 18.02
CA ASN A 171 -5.62 11.85 17.99
C ASN A 171 -5.80 13.22 18.66
N ILE A 172 -6.98 13.84 18.56
CA ILE A 172 -7.30 15.09 19.29
C ILE A 172 -7.35 14.83 20.80
N ILE A 173 -7.99 13.74 21.22
CA ILE A 173 -8.10 13.39 22.65
C ILE A 173 -6.71 13.11 23.24
N ASN A 174 -5.89 12.30 22.57
CA ASN A 174 -4.56 11.93 23.07
C ASN A 174 -3.50 13.05 22.90
N GLY A 175 -3.69 13.96 21.93
CA GLY A 175 -2.84 15.14 21.75
C GLY A 175 -3.14 16.29 22.71
N GLY A 176 -4.29 16.27 23.39
CA GLY A 176 -4.71 17.28 24.38
C GLY A 176 -4.02 17.16 25.75
N GLU A 177 -3.37 16.03 26.05
CA GLU A 177 -2.69 15.79 27.34
C GLU A 177 -1.22 16.23 27.36
N SER A 178 -0.70 16.85 26.30
CA SER A 178 0.72 17.27 26.20
C SER A 178 0.98 18.76 26.51
N SER A 179 0.03 19.44 27.15
CA SER A 179 0.18 20.86 27.50
C SER A 179 -0.56 21.15 28.80
N SER A 180 0.06 20.78 29.93
CA SER A 180 -0.21 21.29 31.27
C SER A 180 1.05 21.12 32.12
#